data_AF-A0A843INH9-F1
#
_entry.id   AF-A0A843INH9-F1
#
_cell.length_a   1.000
_cell.length_b   1.000
_cell.length_c   1.000
_cell.angle_alpha   90.00
_cell.angle_beta   90.00
_cell.angle_gamma   90.00
#
_symmetry.space_group_name_H-M   'P 1'
#
loop_
_entity.id
_entity.type
_entity.pdbx_description
1 polymer ?
#
loop_
_entity_poly.entity_id
_entity_poly.type
_entity_poly.pdbx_seq_one_letter_code
_entity_poly.pdbx_strand_id
1 'polypeptide(L)'
;PDGSCYYVSQIDVLNVGENAAKNVMIRCHLKDDTGNIVNTNSQYYEVIDAGDHKGFTVTIDGDCGGKGKFTIVAVATQEKQ
;
A
#
# COMPACT_ATOMS: atom_id res chain seq x y z
N PRO A 1 0.31 -0.59 -28.80
CA PRO A 1 1.24 -0.29 -27.70
C PRO A 1 0.43 0.07 -26.46
N ASP A 2 0.24 -0.91 -25.61
CA ASP A 2 -1.03 -1.10 -24.91
C ASP A 2 -1.02 -0.45 -23.52
N GLY A 3 -0.23 0.63 -23.40
CA GLY A 3 -0.23 1.66 -22.33
C GLY A 3 -0.04 1.20 -20.90
N SER A 4 -0.12 -0.11 -20.63
CA SER A 4 -0.28 -0.66 -19.30
C SER A 4 1.11 -1.03 -18.75
N CYS A 5 1.45 -0.48 -17.60
CA CYS A 5 2.60 -0.89 -16.81
C CYS A 5 2.16 -1.30 -15.41
N TYR A 6 3.06 -1.97 -14.70
CA TYR A 6 2.85 -2.37 -13.32
C TYR A 6 3.88 -1.67 -12.43
N TYR A 7 3.40 -1.06 -11.36
CA TYR A 7 4.25 -0.51 -10.30
C TYR A 7 4.32 -1.50 -9.16
N VAL A 8 5.54 -1.93 -8.84
CA VAL A 8 5.79 -2.93 -7.80
C VAL A 8 6.53 -2.26 -6.65
N SER A 9 6.11 -2.53 -5.42
CA SER A 9 6.82 -2.10 -4.22
C SER A 9 6.78 -3.19 -3.15
N GLN A 10 7.83 -3.28 -2.35
CA GLN A 10 7.83 -4.08 -1.13
C GLN A 10 7.42 -3.18 0.03
N ILE A 11 6.36 -3.58 0.73
CA ILE A 11 5.83 -2.89 1.89
C ILE A 11 6.17 -3.73 3.11
N ASP A 12 6.73 -3.10 4.14
CA ASP A 12 6.94 -3.71 5.45
C ASP A 12 6.32 -2.81 6.53
N VAL A 13 5.51 -3.39 7.39
CA VAL A 13 4.78 -2.66 8.44
C VAL A 13 5.10 -3.27 9.79
N LEU A 14 5.73 -2.48 10.65
CA LEU A 14 6.04 -2.81 12.03
C LEU A 14 4.94 -2.29 12.97
N ASN A 15 4.45 -3.13 13.87
CA ASN A 15 3.63 -2.68 14.99
C ASN A 15 4.52 -2.09 16.09
N VAL A 16 4.56 -0.76 16.17
CA VAL A 16 5.31 -0.01 17.20
C VAL A 16 4.54 0.21 18.51
N GLY A 17 3.31 -0.33 18.61
CA GLY A 17 2.50 -0.26 19.82
C GLY A 17 2.86 -1.31 20.85
N GLU A 18 2.46 -1.08 22.11
CA GLU A 18 2.67 -2.01 23.22
C GLU A 18 1.74 -3.25 23.18
N ASN A 19 0.68 -3.19 22.37
CA ASN A 19 -0.33 -4.24 22.25
C ASN A 19 -0.47 -4.71 20.80
N ALA A 20 -1.07 -5.89 20.61
CA ALA A 20 -1.42 -6.39 19.29
C ALA A 20 -2.39 -5.44 18.56
N ALA A 21 -2.04 -5.06 17.34
CA ALA A 21 -2.93 -4.32 16.45
C ALA A 21 -3.88 -5.29 15.77
N LYS A 22 -5.18 -5.01 15.80
CA LYS A 22 -6.23 -5.88 15.24
C LYS A 22 -6.99 -5.18 14.12
N ASN A 23 -7.43 -5.94 13.12
CA ASN A 23 -8.15 -5.43 11.95
C ASN A 23 -7.36 -4.33 11.23
N VAL A 24 -6.13 -4.65 10.84
CA VAL A 24 -5.24 -3.70 10.17
C VAL A 24 -5.43 -3.82 8.67
N MET A 25 -5.81 -2.72 8.03
CA MET A 25 -5.79 -2.58 6.57
C MET A 25 -4.60 -1.71 6.18
N ILE A 26 -3.77 -2.21 5.26
CA ILE A 26 -2.72 -1.42 4.62
C ILE A 26 -3.17 -1.11 3.20
N ARG A 27 -3.46 0.16 2.95
CA ARG A 27 -3.89 0.66 1.64
C ARG A 27 -2.71 1.30 0.92
N CYS A 28 -2.39 0.78 -0.26
CA CYS A 28 -1.36 1.29 -1.14
C CYS A 28 -2.01 2.10 -2.27
N HIS A 29 -1.68 3.37 -2.35
CA HIS A 29 -2.13 4.29 -3.39
C HIS A 29 -1.04 4.46 -4.44
N LEU A 30 -1.37 4.22 -5.71
CA LEU A 30 -0.56 4.73 -6.82
C LEU A 30 -0.98 6.18 -7.07
N LYS A 31 -0.03 7.10 -6.94
CA LYS A 31 -0.22 8.53 -7.20
C LYS A 31 0.51 8.97 -8.45
N ASP A 32 -0.11 9.86 -9.22
CA ASP A 32 0.55 10.57 -10.32
C ASP A 32 1.48 11.68 -9.78
N ASP A 33 2.13 12.41 -10.69
CA ASP A 33 3.08 13.48 -10.39
C ASP A 33 2.42 14.76 -9.84
N THR A 34 1.10 14.89 -9.99
CA THR A 34 0.29 15.96 -9.37
C THR A 34 -0.21 15.58 -7.97
N GLY A 35 -0.01 14.32 -7.56
CA GLY A 35 -0.40 13.79 -6.27
C GLY A 35 -1.80 13.16 -6.23
N ASN A 36 -2.49 13.06 -7.37
CA ASN A 36 -3.79 12.41 -7.45
C ASN A 36 -3.63 10.90 -7.32
N ILE A 37 -4.56 10.26 -6.62
CA ILE A 37 -4.63 8.80 -6.55
C ILE A 37 -5.24 8.29 -7.85
N VAL A 38 -4.49 7.51 -8.62
CA VAL A 38 -4.94 6.94 -9.90
C VAL A 38 -5.35 5.48 -9.76
N ASN A 39 -4.80 4.76 -8.77
CA ASN A 39 -5.18 3.38 -8.49
C ASN A 39 -4.86 3.00 -7.03
N THR A 40 -5.43 1.90 -6.56
CA THR A 40 -5.31 1.44 -5.18
C THR A 40 -5.29 -0.07 -5.08
N ASN A 41 -4.48 -0.58 -4.16
CA ASN A 41 -4.50 -1.98 -3.73
C ASN A 41 -4.44 -2.02 -2.20
N SER A 42 -5.06 -3.02 -1.56
CA SER A 42 -5.11 -3.12 -0.10
C SER A 42 -4.79 -4.54 0.36
N GLN A 43 -4.06 -4.63 1.46
CA GLN A 43 -3.80 -5.88 2.16
C GLN A 43 -4.38 -5.80 3.57
N TYR A 44 -5.03 -6.88 4.00
CA TYR A 44 -5.64 -6.96 5.32
C TYR A 44 -4.88 -7.97 6.20
N TYR A 45 -4.75 -7.63 7.48
CA TYR A 45 -4.21 -8.46 8.53
C TYR A 45 -5.16 -8.44 9.73
N GLU A 46 -5.64 -9.61 10.15
CA GLU A 46 -6.49 -9.72 11.34
C GLU A 46 -5.77 -9.27 12.60
N VAL A 47 -4.48 -9.65 12.74
CA VAL A 47 -3.64 -9.33 13.90
C VAL A 47 -2.19 -9.10 13.46
N ILE A 48 -1.55 -8.09 14.05
CA ILE A 48 -0.09 -7.90 14.05
C ILE A 48 0.32 -7.74 15.52
N ASP A 49 1.08 -8.69 16.07
CA ASP A 49 1.48 -8.67 17.47
C ASP A 49 2.40 -7.49 17.80
N ALA A 50 2.51 -7.13 19.09
CA ALA A 50 3.36 -6.04 19.53
C ALA A 50 4.83 -6.31 19.18
N GLY A 51 5.48 -5.38 18.48
CA GLY A 51 6.86 -5.54 18.01
C GLY A 51 7.04 -6.48 16.80
N ASP A 52 5.97 -7.12 16.31
CA ASP A 52 6.01 -7.92 15.08
C ASP A 52 5.85 -7.04 13.83
N HIS A 53 6.28 -7.57 12.69
CA HIS A 53 6.14 -6.91 11.39
C HIS A 53 5.47 -7.82 10.35
N LYS A 54 4.80 -7.19 9.37
CA LYS A 54 4.21 -7.86 8.21
C LYS A 54 4.73 -7.22 6.93
N GLY A 55 5.41 -8.03 6.13
CA GLY A 55 5.89 -7.67 4.80
C GLY A 55 5.02 -8.27 3.68
N PHE A 56 4.79 -7.51 2.62
CA PHE A 56 4.17 -8.02 1.40
C PHE A 56 4.64 -7.23 0.16
N THR A 57 4.54 -7.86 -1.01
CA THR A 57 4.75 -7.20 -2.29
C THR A 57 3.42 -6.71 -2.82
N VAL A 58 3.33 -5.42 -3.15
CA VAL A 58 2.18 -4.84 -3.84
C VAL A 58 2.52 -4.65 -5.31
N THR A 59 1.58 -5.03 -6.17
CA THR A 59 1.59 -4.68 -7.60
C THR A 59 0.34 -3.86 -7.89
N ILE A 60 0.51 -2.71 -8.53
CA ILE A 60 -0.59 -1.82 -8.90
C ILE A 60 -0.47 -1.46 -10.37
N ASP A 61 -1.54 -1.68 -11.11
CA ASP A 61 -1.64 -1.34 -12.52
C ASP A 61 -1.64 0.17 -12.70
N GLY A 62 -0.91 0.66 -13.70
CA GLY A 62 -0.88 2.07 -14.08
C GLY A 62 -0.75 2.26 -15.59
N ASP A 63 -0.85 3.52 -16.01
CA ASP A 63 -0.71 3.93 -17.41
C ASP A 63 0.65 4.61 -17.61
N CYS A 64 1.56 3.95 -18.34
CA CYS A 64 2.85 4.51 -18.75
C CYS A 64 2.80 5.25 -20.10
N GLY A 65 1.64 5.27 -20.75
CA GLY A 65 1.39 6.11 -21.93
C GLY A 65 1.38 7.60 -21.58
N GLY A 66 1.01 7.94 -20.34
CA GLY A 66 1.17 9.26 -19.75
C GLY A 66 2.61 9.51 -19.32
N LYS A 67 3.27 10.53 -19.88
CA LYS A 67 4.58 10.99 -19.39
C LYS A 67 4.39 11.61 -18.00
N GLY A 68 4.74 10.87 -16.95
CA GLY A 68 4.64 11.32 -15.56
C GLY A 68 5.40 10.38 -14.61
N LYS A 69 5.78 10.89 -13.44
CA LYS A 69 6.32 10.05 -12.37
C LYS A 69 5.15 9.52 -11.55
N PHE A 70 5.18 8.24 -11.23
CA PHE A 70 4.22 7.65 -10.32
C PHE A 70 4.91 7.18 -9.05
N THR A 71 4.21 7.30 -7.92
CA THR A 71 4.72 6.89 -6.61
C THR A 71 3.68 6.04 -5.90
N ILE A 72 4.13 4.94 -5.27
CA ILE A 72 3.28 4.16 -4.38
C ILE A 72 3.42 4.71 -2.96
N VAL A 73 2.30 5.01 -2.32
CA VAL A 73 2.22 5.44 -0.91
C VAL A 73 1.36 4.44 -0.14
N ALA A 74 1.93 3.82 0.89
CA ALA A 74 1.20 2.91 1.78
C ALA A 74 0.73 3.63 3.05
N VAL A 75 -0.51 3.36 3.46
CA VAL A 75 -1.11 3.87 4.70
C VAL A 75 -1.66 2.68 5.47
N ALA A 76 -1.17 2.48 6.70
CA ALA A 76 -1.72 1.49 7.62
C ALA A 76 -2.81 2.13 8.48
N THR A 77 -3.98 1.51 8.53
CA THR A 77 -5.11 1.93 9.35
C THR A 77 -5.62 0.77 10.17
N GLN A 78 -5.84 1.00 11.46
CA GLN A 78 -6.53 0.06 12.33
C GLN A 78 -8.03 0.38 12.32
N GLU A 79 -8.86 -0.55 11.88
CA GLU A 79 -10.31 -0.35 11.89
C GLU A 79 -10.87 -0.62 13.29
N LYS A 80 -11.61 0.35 13.84
CA LYS A 80 -12.38 0.15 15.06
C LYS A 80 -13.59 -0.73 14.74
N GLN A 81 -13.74 -1.83 15.46
CA GLN A 81 -15.02 -2.55 15.55
C GLN A 81 -15.97 -1.79 16.48
#